data_AF-A0A2K5N3A1-F1
#
_entry.id   AF-A0A2K5N3A1-F1
#
_cell.length_a   1.000
_cell.length_b   1.000
_cell.length_c   1.000
_cell.angle_alpha   90.00
_cell.angle_beta   90.00
_cell.angle_gamma   90.00
#
_symmetry.space_group_name_H-M   'P 1'
#
loop_
_entity.id
_entity.type
_entity.pdbx_description
1 polymer ?
#
loop_
_entity_poly.entity_id
_entity_poly.type
_entity_poly.pdbx_seq_one_letter_code
_entity_poly.pdbx_strand_id
1 'polypeptide(L)'
;MQKKKMPACFLGLLAFSSEKKKKNCPRGGKRAMSDLELRQCLPCGPGGKGRCKKKKICCADELGCFVGTKKKKRCQEENYLPSPCQKKKKACGSGGRCAAFGICCNDESCMTEPDCREGFHRRARASDRSNATQLDGPAGALLLRLVQLAGAPEPFEPAQPGVY
;
A
#
# COMPACT_ATOMS: atom_id res chain seq x y z
N MET A 1 55.41 -59.23 24.84
CA MET A 1 54.44 -58.22 25.33
C MET A 1 54.60 -56.93 24.53
N GLN A 2 53.49 -56.36 24.04
CA GLN A 2 53.16 -54.92 23.94
C GLN A 2 52.15 -54.72 22.78
N LYS A 3 50.90 -54.46 23.16
CA LYS A 3 49.74 -54.14 22.32
C LYS A 3 49.87 -52.74 21.73
N LYS A 4 49.56 -52.51 20.44
CA LYS A 4 49.05 -51.21 19.92
C LYS A 4 48.13 -51.48 18.72
N LYS A 5 46.83 -51.61 18.97
CA LYS A 5 45.76 -50.61 18.69
C LYS A 5 45.56 -50.33 17.19
N MET A 6 44.46 -50.90 16.68
CA MET A 6 43.76 -50.47 15.46
C MET A 6 43.68 -48.94 15.36
N PRO A 7 44.05 -48.32 14.23
CA PRO A 7 43.51 -47.04 13.85
C PRO A 7 42.26 -47.27 13.00
N ALA A 8 41.11 -46.99 13.61
CA ALA A 8 39.79 -46.87 12.99
C ALA A 8 39.73 -45.64 12.04
N CYS A 9 40.61 -45.60 11.04
CA CYS A 9 40.71 -44.50 10.08
C CYS A 9 40.24 -44.87 8.66
N PHE A 10 40.00 -46.15 8.37
CA PHE A 10 39.51 -46.57 7.05
C PHE A 10 37.98 -46.45 6.86
N LEU A 11 37.24 -46.07 7.92
CA LEU A 11 35.78 -45.88 7.86
C LEU A 11 35.34 -44.41 7.71
N GLY A 12 36.28 -43.49 7.46
CA GLY A 12 36.03 -42.05 7.60
C GLY A 12 35.57 -41.29 6.35
N LEU A 13 36.27 -41.39 5.21
CA LEU A 13 36.18 -40.31 4.21
C LEU A 13 36.31 -40.76 2.75
N LEU A 14 35.78 -41.93 2.39
CA LEU A 14 35.27 -42.13 1.03
C LEU A 14 33.89 -41.47 0.91
N ALA A 15 33.87 -40.16 1.19
CA ALA A 15 32.75 -39.27 0.91
C ALA A 15 32.65 -39.17 -0.61
N PHE A 16 31.92 -40.14 -1.16
CA PHE A 16 31.45 -40.22 -2.53
C PHE A 16 31.29 -38.82 -3.13
N SER A 17 32.14 -38.53 -4.11
CA SER A 17 31.89 -37.55 -5.16
C SER A 17 30.57 -37.91 -5.85
N SER A 18 29.47 -37.52 -5.23
CA SER A 18 28.17 -37.47 -5.87
C SER A 18 27.93 -36.01 -6.21
N GLU A 19 28.50 -35.56 -7.34
CA GLU A 19 27.88 -34.52 -8.14
C GLU A 19 26.48 -35.01 -8.53
N LYS A 20 25.53 -34.87 -7.60
CA LYS A 20 24.12 -34.84 -7.95
C LYS A 20 23.97 -33.56 -8.74
N LYS A 21 24.19 -33.65 -10.07
CA LYS A 21 23.58 -32.75 -11.03
C LYS A 21 22.17 -32.55 -10.52
N LYS A 22 21.89 -31.34 -10.05
CA LYS A 22 20.56 -30.90 -9.64
C LYS A 22 19.72 -30.98 -10.90
N LYS A 23 19.30 -32.20 -11.24
CA LYS A 23 18.34 -32.52 -12.27
C LYS A 23 17.09 -31.86 -11.78
N ASN A 24 16.89 -30.64 -12.26
CA ASN A 24 15.62 -29.96 -12.37
C ASN A 24 14.62 -30.44 -11.32
N CYS A 25 14.88 -30.17 -10.04
CA CYS A 25 13.81 -30.31 -9.05
C CYS A 25 12.76 -29.32 -9.52
N PRO A 26 11.56 -29.76 -9.99
CA PRO A 26 10.52 -28.80 -10.30
C PRO A 26 10.36 -28.00 -9.03
N ARG A 27 10.34 -26.69 -9.19
CA ARG A 27 10.38 -25.75 -8.08
C ARG A 27 9.01 -25.75 -7.38
N GLY A 28 8.62 -26.90 -6.82
CA GLY A 28 7.47 -27.15 -5.96
C GLY A 28 7.72 -26.55 -4.58
N GLY A 29 7.88 -25.24 -4.57
CA GLY A 29 7.70 -24.46 -3.36
C GLY A 29 6.21 -24.14 -3.26
N LYS A 30 5.63 -24.32 -2.08
CA LYS A 30 4.35 -23.72 -1.66
C LYS A 30 4.45 -22.19 -1.67
N ARG A 31 4.79 -21.60 -2.80
CA ARG A 31 4.75 -20.17 -2.98
C ARG A 31 3.31 -19.85 -3.27
N ALA A 32 2.67 -19.37 -2.21
CA ALA A 32 1.67 -18.33 -2.26
C ALA A 32 1.62 -17.74 -3.68
N MET A 33 0.49 -17.93 -4.35
CA MET A 33 0.06 -17.12 -5.49
C MET A 33 -0.03 -15.68 -4.97
N SER A 34 1.15 -15.10 -4.83
CA SER A 34 1.37 -13.76 -4.36
C SER A 34 1.24 -12.98 -5.62
N ASP A 35 0.07 -12.35 -5.78
CA ASP A 35 -0.05 -11.23 -6.68
C ASP A 35 0.04 -11.65 -8.15
N LEU A 36 -0.88 -12.52 -8.61
CA LEU A 36 -1.38 -12.30 -9.96
C LEU A 36 -1.93 -10.87 -9.90
N GLU A 37 -1.28 -9.94 -10.59
CA GLU A 37 -1.52 -8.50 -10.52
C GLU A 37 -3.02 -8.20 -10.71
N LEU A 38 -3.74 -8.14 -9.59
CA LEU A 38 -5.19 -8.07 -9.60
C LEU A 38 -5.57 -6.70 -10.10
N ARG A 39 -6.34 -6.66 -11.20
CA ARG A 39 -6.80 -5.40 -11.80
C ARG A 39 -7.49 -4.54 -10.74
N GLN A 40 -7.36 -3.22 -10.90
CA GLN A 40 -8.18 -2.31 -10.12
C GLN A 40 -9.62 -2.42 -10.58
N CYS A 41 -10.56 -2.44 -9.63
CA CYS A 41 -11.98 -2.43 -9.98
C CYS A 41 -12.36 -1.12 -10.71
N LEU A 42 -13.47 -1.19 -11.43
CA LEU A 42 -14.04 -0.10 -12.21
C LEU A 42 -14.17 1.17 -11.36
N PRO A 43 -13.86 2.33 -11.96
CA PRO A 43 -14.05 3.62 -11.31
C PRO A 43 -15.55 3.92 -11.19
N CYS A 44 -15.94 4.62 -10.14
CA CYS A 44 -17.33 4.97 -9.86
C CYS A 44 -17.43 6.30 -9.09
N GLY A 45 -18.64 6.86 -8.99
CA GLY A 45 -18.87 8.14 -8.33
C GLY A 45 -18.50 9.36 -9.19
N PRO A 46 -18.68 10.58 -8.65
CA PRO A 46 -18.41 11.82 -9.38
C PRO A 46 -16.92 11.92 -9.75
N GLY A 47 -16.64 12.24 -11.01
CA GLY A 47 -15.27 12.32 -11.53
C GLY A 47 -14.50 10.99 -11.54
N GLY A 48 -15.16 9.84 -11.32
CA GLY A 48 -14.50 8.53 -11.31
C GLY A 48 -13.50 8.34 -10.17
N LYS A 49 -13.54 9.20 -9.14
CA LYS A 49 -12.62 9.18 -7.98
C LYS A 49 -12.82 7.96 -7.08
N GLY A 50 -14.01 7.35 -7.11
CA GLY A 50 -14.33 6.15 -6.35
C GLY A 50 -13.97 4.87 -7.09
N ARG A 51 -13.97 3.75 -6.36
CA ARG A 51 -13.75 2.41 -6.91
C ARG A 51 -14.82 1.45 -6.40
N CYS A 52 -15.28 0.58 -7.29
CA CYS A 52 -16.22 -0.47 -6.92
C CYS A 52 -15.57 -1.44 -5.93
N LYS A 53 -16.31 -1.78 -4.88
CA LYS A 53 -15.90 -2.79 -3.89
C LYS A 53 -16.74 -4.06 -4.01
N LYS A 54 -18.02 -3.88 -4.38
CA LYS A 54 -19.05 -4.90 -4.62
C LYS A 54 -20.05 -4.38 -5.66
N LYS A 55 -20.98 -5.24 -6.10
CA LYS A 55 -21.99 -4.94 -7.14
C LYS A 55 -22.75 -3.62 -6.94
N LYS A 56 -23.06 -3.27 -5.69
CA LYS A 56 -23.82 -2.06 -5.32
C LYS A 56 -23.10 -1.19 -4.28
N ILE A 57 -21.77 -1.25 -4.22
CA ILE A 57 -20.96 -0.47 -3.26
C ILE A 57 -19.83 0.24 -4.00
N CYS A 58 -19.83 1.56 -3.90
CA CYS A 58 -18.84 2.46 -4.48
C CYS A 58 -18.24 3.29 -3.36
N CYS A 59 -16.91 3.28 -3.24
CA CYS A 59 -16.22 4.02 -2.19
C CYS A 59 -15.09 4.86 -2.77
N ALA A 60 -15.00 6.10 -2.31
CA ALA A 60 -13.87 6.98 -2.53
C ALA A 60 -13.33 7.44 -1.18
N ASP A 61 -12.02 7.61 -1.06
CA ASP A 61 -11.40 7.91 0.23
C ASP A 61 -11.84 9.29 0.76
N GLU A 62 -12.06 10.26 -0.13
CA GLU A 62 -12.53 11.62 0.21
C GLU A 62 -14.06 11.74 0.34
N LEU A 63 -14.83 10.92 -0.40
CA LEU A 63 -16.29 11.05 -0.48
C LEU A 63 -17.04 10.01 0.37
N GLY A 64 -16.30 9.11 1.02
CA GLY A 64 -16.84 7.98 1.76
C GLY A 64 -17.40 6.88 0.85
N CYS A 65 -18.28 6.07 1.42
CA CYS A 65 -18.92 4.95 0.76
C CYS A 65 -20.40 5.21 0.54
N PHE A 66 -20.83 4.94 -0.68
CA PHE A 66 -22.23 4.92 -1.01
C PHE A 66 -22.67 3.43 -1.00
N VAL A 67 -23.87 3.11 -0.50
CA VAL A 67 -24.52 1.78 -0.65
C VAL A 67 -25.90 1.95 -1.34
N GLY A 68 -26.30 1.03 -2.23
CA GLY A 68 -27.68 0.99 -2.81
C GLY A 68 -28.12 2.07 -3.82
N THR A 69 -27.40 3.17 -4.00
CA THR A 69 -27.82 4.27 -4.90
C THR A 69 -27.78 3.95 -6.42
N LYS A 70 -28.69 4.55 -7.21
CA LYS A 70 -28.72 4.48 -8.70
C LYS A 70 -27.36 4.75 -9.38
N LYS A 71 -26.51 5.60 -8.78
CA LYS A 71 -25.14 5.92 -9.23
C LYS A 71 -24.16 4.73 -9.22
N LYS A 72 -24.59 3.51 -8.87
CA LYS A 72 -23.75 2.30 -8.75
C LYS A 72 -24.01 1.21 -9.77
N LYS A 73 -24.85 1.47 -10.77
CA LYS A 73 -25.03 0.53 -11.90
C LYS A 73 -23.69 0.13 -12.52
N ARG A 74 -22.71 1.05 -12.58
CA ARG A 74 -21.35 0.77 -13.06
C ARG A 74 -20.61 -0.30 -12.24
N CYS A 75 -20.90 -0.46 -10.96
CA CYS A 75 -20.31 -1.52 -10.14
C CYS A 75 -20.98 -2.88 -10.35
N GLN A 76 -22.18 -2.93 -10.93
CA GLN A 76 -22.80 -4.19 -11.34
C GLN A 76 -22.11 -4.77 -12.57
N GLU A 77 -21.53 -3.91 -13.41
CA GLU A 77 -20.75 -4.29 -14.60
C GLU A 77 -19.55 -5.19 -14.25
N GLU A 78 -18.97 -5.00 -13.06
CA GLU A 78 -17.90 -5.87 -12.53
C GLU A 78 -18.29 -7.35 -12.47
N ASN A 79 -19.58 -7.67 -12.32
CA ASN A 79 -20.05 -9.06 -12.25
C ASN A 79 -19.96 -9.79 -13.60
N TYR A 80 -19.86 -9.05 -14.71
CA TYR A 80 -19.74 -9.61 -16.05
C TYR A 80 -18.28 -9.73 -16.49
N LEU A 81 -17.33 -9.17 -15.72
CA LEU A 81 -15.92 -9.26 -16.02
C LEU A 81 -15.34 -10.57 -15.46
N PRO A 82 -14.73 -11.43 -16.31
CA PRO A 82 -14.22 -12.74 -15.89
C PRO A 82 -12.96 -12.65 -15.03
N SER A 83 -12.20 -11.55 -15.12
CA SER A 83 -10.98 -11.36 -14.34
C SER A 83 -11.32 -10.82 -12.95
N PRO A 84 -10.73 -11.33 -11.85
CA PRO A 84 -10.98 -10.80 -10.52
C PRO A 84 -10.38 -9.39 -10.36
N CYS A 85 -11.09 -8.49 -9.67
CA CYS A 85 -10.55 -7.21 -9.25
C CYS A 85 -10.53 -7.11 -7.74
N GLN A 86 -9.34 -6.98 -7.16
CA GLN A 86 -9.17 -6.46 -5.80
C GLN A 86 -7.70 -6.39 -5.46
N LYS A 87 -7.25 -5.23 -4.97
CA LYS A 87 -6.01 -5.19 -4.19
C LYS A 87 -6.27 -5.81 -2.82
N LYS A 88 -5.29 -6.56 -2.28
CA LYS A 88 -5.34 -7.06 -0.90
C LYS A 88 -5.54 -5.87 0.05
N LYS A 89 -6.71 -5.78 0.68
CA LYS A 89 -7.05 -4.74 1.65
C LYS A 89 -7.08 -5.33 3.05
N LYS A 90 -6.81 -4.49 4.06
CA LYS A 90 -6.91 -4.87 5.47
C LYS A 90 -8.33 -5.38 5.75
N ALA A 91 -8.42 -6.58 6.34
CA ALA A 91 -9.68 -7.14 6.82
C ALA A 91 -10.16 -6.35 8.05
N CYS A 92 -11.46 -6.29 8.25
CA CYS A 92 -12.09 -5.58 9.37
C CYS A 92 -13.44 -6.21 9.71
N GLY A 93 -13.85 -6.13 10.97
CA GLY A 93 -15.13 -6.66 11.46
C GLY A 93 -15.40 -8.12 11.07
N SER A 94 -16.67 -8.45 10.90
CA SER A 94 -17.15 -9.80 10.55
C SER A 94 -17.04 -10.08 9.04
N GLY A 95 -15.81 -10.29 8.56
CA GLY A 95 -15.55 -10.65 7.15
C GLY A 95 -15.56 -9.46 6.17
N GLY A 96 -15.53 -8.24 6.70
CA GLY A 96 -15.44 -7.01 5.91
C GLY A 96 -14.00 -6.69 5.48
N ARG A 97 -13.87 -5.69 4.61
CA ARG A 97 -12.59 -5.12 4.18
C ARG A 97 -12.66 -3.60 4.19
N CYS A 98 -11.54 -2.96 4.54
CA CYS A 98 -11.47 -1.50 4.61
C CYS A 98 -11.70 -0.87 3.23
N ALA A 99 -12.82 -0.19 3.07
CA ALA A 99 -13.28 0.27 1.77
C ALA A 99 -12.80 1.69 1.46
N ALA A 100 -12.86 2.57 2.46
CA ALA A 100 -12.43 3.97 2.47
C ALA A 100 -11.86 4.32 3.86
N PHE A 101 -11.44 5.57 4.06
CA PHE A 101 -10.86 6.05 5.31
C PHE A 101 -11.81 5.83 6.49
N GLY A 102 -11.43 4.93 7.41
CA GLY A 102 -12.26 4.62 8.58
C GLY A 102 -13.59 3.94 8.27
N ILE A 103 -13.75 3.29 7.10
CA ILE A 103 -14.98 2.59 6.72
C ILE A 103 -14.67 1.13 6.37
N CYS A 104 -15.31 0.21 7.08
CA CYS A 104 -15.32 -1.21 6.78
C CYS A 104 -16.57 -1.57 5.97
N CYS A 105 -16.43 -2.30 4.85
CA CYS A 105 -17.58 -2.79 4.11
C CYS A 105 -17.52 -4.31 3.93
N ASN A 106 -18.68 -4.95 4.04
CA ASN A 106 -18.91 -6.31 3.60
C ASN A 106 -19.68 -6.30 2.27
N ASP A 107 -20.38 -7.40 1.97
CA ASP A 107 -21.12 -7.61 0.72
C ASP A 107 -22.37 -6.74 0.59
N GLU A 108 -22.92 -6.30 1.72
CA GLU A 108 -24.27 -5.76 1.83
C GLU A 108 -24.29 -4.37 2.49
N SER A 109 -23.42 -4.16 3.48
CA SER A 109 -23.38 -2.97 4.33
C SER A 109 -21.95 -2.44 4.51
N CYS A 110 -21.90 -1.19 4.97
CA CYS A 110 -20.68 -0.50 5.35
C CYS A 110 -20.89 0.12 6.74
N MET A 111 -19.86 0.05 7.57
CA MET A 111 -19.86 0.58 8.93
C MET A 111 -18.58 1.38 9.15
N THR A 112 -18.66 2.38 10.01
CA THR A 112 -17.47 3.14 10.41
C THR A 112 -16.61 2.27 11.32
N GLU A 113 -15.34 2.16 10.99
CA GLU A 113 -14.38 1.29 11.66
C GLU A 113 -13.03 2.03 11.81
N PRO A 114 -12.59 2.36 13.04
CA PRO A 114 -11.37 3.14 13.27
C PRO A 114 -10.11 2.43 12.75
N ASP A 115 -10.07 1.11 12.83
CA ASP A 115 -8.96 0.28 12.33
C ASP A 115 -8.67 0.46 10.84
N CYS A 116 -9.65 0.96 10.09
CA CYS A 116 -9.51 1.26 8.68
C CYS A 116 -8.87 2.63 8.41
N ARG A 117 -8.51 3.44 9.41
CA ARG A 117 -7.80 4.73 9.21
C ARG A 117 -6.29 4.54 9.03
N GLU A 118 -5.71 3.62 9.80
CA GLU A 118 -4.26 3.32 9.85
C GLU A 118 -3.66 3.00 8.46
N GLY A 119 -4.42 2.33 7.59
CA GLY A 119 -3.97 1.90 6.27
C GLY A 119 -3.92 2.99 5.19
N PHE A 120 -4.58 4.14 5.40
CA PHE A 120 -4.64 5.21 4.42
C PHE A 120 -3.60 6.31 4.65
N HIS A 121 -3.14 6.51 5.89
CA HIS A 121 -2.01 7.41 6.16
C HIS A 121 -0.75 7.02 5.39
N ARG A 122 -0.54 5.71 5.16
CA ARG A 122 0.58 5.22 4.32
C ARG A 122 0.39 5.52 2.83
N ARG A 123 -0.85 5.51 2.30
CA ARG A 123 -1.11 5.84 0.89
C ARG A 123 -1.10 7.34 0.63
N ALA A 124 -1.60 8.15 1.56
CA ALA A 124 -1.47 9.60 1.49
C ALA A 124 0.02 9.98 1.44
N ARG A 125 0.85 9.46 2.36
CA ARG A 125 2.30 9.69 2.34
C ARG A 125 3.00 9.16 1.09
N ALA A 126 2.57 8.03 0.53
CA ALA A 126 3.15 7.49 -0.71
C ALA A 126 2.73 8.29 -1.96
N SER A 127 1.48 8.78 -2.00
CA SER A 127 0.98 9.64 -3.06
C SER A 127 1.63 11.02 -3.00
N ASP A 128 1.84 11.56 -1.80
CA ASP A 128 2.56 12.81 -1.56
C ASP A 128 4.01 12.69 -2.03
N ARG A 129 4.70 11.58 -1.72
CA ARG A 129 6.05 11.28 -2.23
C ARG A 129 6.13 11.11 -3.76
N SER A 130 5.00 10.85 -4.42
CA SER A 130 4.94 10.73 -5.89
C SER A 130 4.62 12.07 -6.58
N ASN A 131 4.01 13.01 -5.86
CA ASN A 131 3.72 14.37 -6.31
C ASN A 131 4.73 15.41 -5.81
N ALA A 132 5.57 15.06 -4.83
CA ALA A 132 6.73 15.85 -4.42
C ALA A 132 7.78 15.76 -5.53
N THR A 133 7.68 16.66 -6.51
CA THR A 133 8.79 17.02 -7.38
C THR A 133 10.03 17.24 -6.51
N GLN A 134 10.98 16.31 -6.62
CA GLN A 134 12.44 16.40 -6.46
C GLN A 134 13.02 17.75 -5.94
N LEU A 135 12.54 18.23 -4.80
CA LEU A 135 13.08 19.42 -4.10
C LEU A 135 13.90 19.03 -2.87
N ASP A 136 13.98 17.74 -2.54
CA ASP A 136 14.87 17.17 -1.51
C ASP A 136 16.36 17.16 -1.92
N GLY A 137 16.71 17.86 -3.01
CA GLY A 137 18.10 18.07 -3.44
C GLY A 137 18.70 19.35 -2.84
N PRO A 138 20.03 19.47 -2.79
CA PRO A 138 20.71 20.65 -2.26
C PRO A 138 20.31 21.96 -2.96
N ALA A 139 19.93 21.90 -4.24
CA ALA A 139 19.41 23.04 -5.00
C ALA A 139 18.02 23.50 -4.51
N GLY A 140 17.14 22.57 -4.11
CA GLY A 140 15.81 22.91 -3.58
C GLY A 140 15.88 23.61 -2.21
N ALA A 141 16.82 23.18 -1.36
CA ALA A 141 17.09 23.84 -0.08
C ALA A 141 17.62 25.28 -0.26
N LEU A 142 18.46 25.52 -1.28
CA LEU A 142 18.94 26.86 -1.62
C LEU A 142 17.81 27.78 -2.09
N LEU A 143 16.92 27.29 -2.95
CA LEU A 143 15.77 28.07 -3.43
C LEU A 143 14.83 28.47 -2.29
N LEU A 144 14.56 27.55 -1.35
CA LEU A 144 13.77 27.84 -0.14
C LEU A 144 14.42 28.92 0.73
N ARG A 145 15.75 28.85 0.92
CA ARG A 145 16.51 29.87 1.65
C ARG A 145 16.44 31.24 0.99
N LEU A 146 16.53 31.32 -0.35
CA LEU A 146 16.46 32.58 -1.08
C LEU A 146 15.08 33.24 -0.97
N VAL A 147 13.99 32.45 -1.01
CA VAL A 147 12.63 32.97 -0.82
C VAL A 147 12.42 33.52 0.59
N GLN A 148 12.98 32.85 1.61
CA GLN A 148 12.90 33.31 3.00
C GLN A 148 13.65 34.63 3.21
N LEU A 149 14.79 34.82 2.54
CA LEU A 149 15.56 36.06 2.60
C LEU A 149 14.89 37.21 1.85
N ALA A 150 14.18 36.92 0.76
CA ALA A 150 13.42 37.92 0.01
C ALA A 150 12.12 38.36 0.71
N GLY A 151 11.65 37.60 1.71
CA GLY A 151 10.42 37.87 2.46
C GLY A 151 10.61 38.64 3.77
N ALA A 152 11.78 39.21 4.04
CA ALA A 152 11.98 40.03 5.23
C ALA A 152 11.12 41.31 5.13
N PRO A 153 10.20 41.57 6.08
CA PRO A 153 9.45 42.83 6.10
C PRO A 153 10.37 43.98 6.53
N GLU A 154 10.28 45.10 5.80
CA GLU A 154 10.91 46.37 6.14
C GLU A 154 10.52 46.83 7.57
N PRO A 155 11.42 47.48 8.33
CA PRO A 155 11.13 47.93 9.69
C PRO A 155 10.01 48.98 9.72
N PHE A 156 8.93 48.69 10.45
CA PHE A 156 7.84 49.63 10.69
C PHE A 156 8.27 50.68 11.72
N GLU A 157 8.35 51.94 11.29
CA GLU A 157 8.65 53.11 12.12
C GLU A 157 7.41 53.53 12.95
N PRO A 158 7.50 53.71 14.28
CA PRO A 158 6.32 54.00 15.09
C PRO A 158 6.01 55.51 15.12
N ALA A 159 4.83 55.89 14.59
CA ALA A 159 4.29 57.25 14.73
C ALA A 159 3.63 57.45 16.12
N GLN A 160 3.88 58.62 16.73
CA GLN A 160 3.45 59.03 18.07
C GLN A 160 1.93 59.20 18.22
N PRO A 161 1.37 59.08 19.45
CA PRO A 161 -0.06 59.24 19.69
C PRO A 161 -0.48 60.72 19.80
N GLY A 162 -1.43 61.12 18.95
CA GLY A 162 -2.07 62.43 18.98
C GLY A 162 -3.14 62.54 20.08
N VAL A 163 -3.05 63.60 20.85
CA VAL A 163 -4.00 64.07 21.87
C VAL A 163 -5.20 64.71 21.20
N TYR A 164 -6.44 64.28 21.50
CA TYR A 164 -7.64 65.12 21.71
C TYR A 164 -8.64 64.35 22.59
#